data_AF-A0A0Q8EJ45-F1
#
_entry.id   AF-A0A0Q8EJ45-F1
#
_cell.length_a   1.000
_cell.length_b   1.000
_cell.length_c   1.000
_cell.angle_alpha   90.00
_cell.angle_beta   90.00
_cell.angle_gamma   90.00
#
_symmetry.space_group_name_H-M   'P 1'
#
loop_
_entity.id
_entity.type
_entity.pdbx_description
1 polymer ?
#
loop_
_entity_poly.entity_id
_entity_poly.type
_entity_poly.pdbx_seq_one_letter_code
_entity_poly.pdbx_strand_id
1 'polypeptide(L)'
;MWGKSLAAALLGLPLTVGIVGLLALHWPGELPRVTLPWLLMSFPIWVAVMSGAFLFKSGLRAWLWMGGATLLCFGLIHMSKLLGWATELPA
;
A
#
# COMPACT_ATOMS: atom_id res chain seq x y z
N MET A 1 2.33 -12.89 -19.96
CA MET A 1 3.15 -12.28 -18.88
C MET A 1 2.94 -10.78 -18.75
N TRP A 2 2.84 -10.06 -19.87
CA TRP A 2 2.53 -8.62 -19.95
C TRP A 2 1.43 -8.12 -19.00
N GLY A 3 0.28 -8.80 -18.90
CA GLY A 3 -0.80 -8.37 -18.01
C GLY A 3 -0.42 -8.35 -16.51
N LYS A 4 0.46 -9.24 -16.05
CA LYS A 4 0.97 -9.25 -14.66
C LYS A 4 2.01 -8.15 -14.46
N SER A 5 2.90 -7.97 -15.44
CA SER A 5 3.89 -6.89 -15.43
C SER A 5 3.24 -5.51 -15.45
N LEU A 6 2.14 -5.33 -16.20
CA LEU A 6 1.37 -4.08 -16.23
C LEU A 6 0.66 -3.83 -14.90
N ALA A 7 0.07 -4.88 -14.30
CA ALA A 7 -0.53 -4.79 -12.97
C ALA A 7 0.51 -4.37 -11.93
N ALA A 8 1.68 -5.02 -11.95
CA ALA A 8 2.80 -4.69 -11.08
C ALA A 8 3.21 -3.23 -11.28
N ALA A 9 3.54 -2.82 -12.52
CA ALA A 9 4.01 -1.47 -12.82
C ALA A 9 3.02 -0.37 -12.40
N LEU A 10 1.72 -0.56 -12.66
CA LEU A 10 0.71 0.45 -12.40
C LEU A 10 0.22 0.45 -10.94
N LEU A 11 0.02 -0.72 -10.34
CA LEU A 11 -0.62 -0.82 -9.01
C LEU A 11 0.38 -1.04 -7.88
N GLY A 12 1.60 -1.48 -8.15
CA GLY A 12 2.48 -1.81 -7.06
C GLY A 12 3.06 -0.61 -6.33
N LEU A 13 3.30 0.52 -7.00
CA LEU A 13 3.63 1.77 -6.29
C LEU A 13 2.46 2.25 -5.42
N PRO A 14 1.23 2.43 -5.95
CA PRO A 14 0.07 2.77 -5.13
C PRO A 14 -0.15 1.83 -3.94
N LEU A 15 -0.02 0.52 -4.15
CA LEU A 15 -0.18 -0.46 -3.09
C LEU A 15 0.91 -0.34 -2.02
N THR A 16 2.18 -0.14 -2.41
CA THR A 16 3.26 0.12 -1.46
C THR A 16 2.99 1.37 -0.63
N VAL A 17 2.57 2.46 -1.26
CA VAL A 17 2.23 3.71 -0.55
C VAL A 17 1.08 3.47 0.43
N GLY A 18 0.04 2.74 0.02
CA GLY A 18 -1.07 2.38 0.90
C GLY A 18 -0.63 1.54 2.11
N ILE A 19 0.22 0.54 1.90
CA ILE A 19 0.76 -0.32 2.97
C ILE A 19 1.65 0.50 3.92
N VAL A 20 2.62 1.24 3.39
CA VAL A 20 3.55 2.07 4.18
C VAL A 20 2.79 3.13 4.97
N GLY A 21 1.81 3.78 4.34
CA GLY A 21 0.96 4.78 4.98
C GLY A 21 0.12 4.20 6.12
N LEU A 22 -0.51 3.04 5.91
CA LEU A 22 -1.26 2.35 6.97
C LEU A 22 -0.38 1.95 8.14
N LEU A 23 0.81 1.41 7.85
CA LEU A 23 1.78 1.04 8.87
C LEU A 23 2.22 2.26 9.67
N ALA A 24 2.63 3.34 9.00
CA ALA A 24 3.06 4.56 9.67
C ALA A 24 1.94 5.17 10.52
N LEU A 25 0.70 5.19 10.01
CA LEU A 25 -0.44 5.81 10.68
C LEU A 25 -0.90 5.05 11.93
N HIS A 26 -0.87 3.72 11.90
CA HIS A 26 -1.31 2.89 13.02
C HIS A 26 -0.15 2.43 13.92
N TRP A 27 1.09 2.83 13.62
CA TRP A 27 2.22 2.50 14.45
C TRP A 27 2.21 3.32 15.74
N PRO A 28 2.50 2.73 16.90
CA PRO A 28 2.62 3.49 18.14
C PRO A 28 3.78 4.48 18.06
N GLY A 29 3.48 5.77 18.19
CA GLY A 29 4.46 6.85 18.23
C GLY A 29 4.01 8.08 17.45
N GLU A 30 4.77 9.17 17.55
CA GLU A 30 4.48 10.39 16.78
C GLU A 30 4.77 10.17 15.29
N LEU A 31 3.85 10.64 14.44
CA LEU A 31 3.92 10.41 13.00
C LEU A 31 5.26 10.89 12.37
N PRO A 32 5.84 12.05 12.73
CA PRO A 32 7.12 12.50 12.18
C PRO A 32 8.27 11.53 12.46
N ARG A 33 8.25 10.85 13.62
CA ARG A 33 9.32 9.94 14.04
C ARG A 33 9.20 8.57 13.36
N VAL A 34 7.98 8.09 13.14
CA VAL A 34 7.73 6.75 12.59
C VAL A 34 7.72 6.75 11.05
N THR A 35 7.42 7.88 10.41
CA THR A 35 7.31 7.98 8.95
C THR A 35 8.62 7.68 8.23
N LEU A 36 9.76 8.21 8.71
CA LEU A 36 11.06 8.03 8.06
C LEU A 36 11.49 6.55 7.96
N PRO A 37 11.48 5.76 9.07
CA PRO A 37 11.75 4.32 9.01
C PRO A 37 10.83 3.58 8.04
N TRP A 38 9.53 3.87 8.03
CA TRP A 38 8.58 3.24 7.12
C TRP A 38 8.82 3.63 5.66
N LEU A 39 9.22 4.87 5.39
CA LEU A 39 9.64 5.31 4.06
C LEU A 39 10.90 4.59 3.58
N LEU A 40 11.86 4.31 4.46
CA LEU A 40 13.03 3.49 4.09
C LEU A 40 12.62 2.04 3.75
N MET A 41 11.59 1.53 4.42
CA MET A 41 11.01 0.20 4.14
C MET A 41 10.16 0.17 2.85
N SER A 42 9.90 1.30 2.20
CA SER A 42 9.15 1.35 0.94
C SER A 42 9.77 0.47 -0.13
N PHE A 43 11.10 0.50 -0.25
CA PHE A 43 11.82 -0.25 -1.29
C PHE A 43 11.65 -1.76 -1.15
N PRO A 44 11.95 -2.38 0.02
CA PRO A 44 11.72 -3.82 0.19
C PRO A 44 10.24 -4.20 0.06
N ILE A 45 9.33 -3.38 0.57
CA ILE A 45 7.87 -3.62 0.42
C ILE A 45 7.47 -3.57 -1.06
N TRP A 46 7.99 -2.60 -1.82
CA TRP A 46 7.71 -2.47 -3.24
C TRP A 46 8.21 -3.67 -4.05
N VAL A 47 9.44 -4.14 -3.78
CA VAL A 47 9.97 -5.34 -4.42
C VAL A 47 9.12 -6.57 -4.08
N ALA A 48 8.67 -6.70 -2.83
CA ALA A 48 7.77 -7.78 -2.43
C ALA A 48 6.42 -7.72 -3.16
N VAL A 49 5.84 -6.53 -3.29
CA VAL A 49 4.58 -6.29 -4.03
C VAL A 49 4.75 -6.59 -5.53
N MET A 50 5.82 -6.08 -6.16
CA MET A 50 6.16 -6.38 -7.56
C MET A 50 6.26 -7.89 -7.79
N SER A 51 7.00 -8.58 -6.92
CA SER A 51 7.23 -10.03 -7.02
C SER A 51 5.94 -10.81 -6.78
N GLY A 52 5.10 -10.34 -5.85
CA GLY A 52 3.79 -10.93 -5.53
C GLY A 52 2.84 -10.99 -6.73
N ALA A 53 2.92 -10.02 -7.65
CA ALA A 53 2.14 -10.02 -8.89
C ALA A 53 2.37 -11.28 -9.75
N PHE A 54 3.56 -11.88 -9.66
CA PHE A 54 3.94 -13.07 -10.42
C PHE A 54 3.49 -14.39 -9.76
N LEU A 55 3.10 -14.38 -8.48
CA LEU A 55 2.54 -15.54 -7.79
C LEU A 55 1.16 -15.92 -8.34
N PHE A 56 0.43 -14.97 -8.93
CA PHE A 56 -0.90 -15.23 -9.48
C PHE A 56 -0.84 -15.99 -10.80
N LYS A 57 -1.73 -16.97 -11.00
CA LYS A 57 -1.79 -17.78 -12.24
C LYS A 57 -2.15 -16.95 -13.49
N SER A 58 -3.02 -15.93 -13.38
CA SER A 58 -3.48 -15.10 -14.50
C SER A 58 -3.25 -13.59 -14.27
N GLY A 59 -3.16 -12.82 -15.36
CA GLY A 59 -3.03 -11.35 -15.29
C GLY A 59 -4.25 -10.68 -14.69
N LEU A 60 -5.46 -11.15 -15.03
CA LEU A 60 -6.71 -10.62 -14.46
C LEU A 60 -6.77 -10.79 -12.94
N ARG A 61 -6.32 -11.94 -12.41
CA ARG A 61 -6.25 -12.17 -10.97
C ARG A 61 -5.24 -11.24 -10.30
N ALA A 62 -4.07 -11.01 -10.91
CA ALA A 62 -3.10 -10.06 -10.40
C ALA A 62 -3.70 -8.65 -10.31
N TRP A 63 -4.42 -8.21 -11.35
CA TRP A 63 -5.12 -6.93 -11.36
C TRP A 63 -6.19 -6.81 -10.27
N LEU A 64 -7.06 -7.82 -10.14
CA LEU A 64 -8.12 -7.80 -9.12
C LEU A 64 -7.54 -7.80 -7.71
N TRP A 65 -6.50 -8.60 -7.46
CA TRP A 65 -5.86 -8.66 -6.15
C TRP A 65 -5.09 -7.39 -5.82
N MET A 66 -4.23 -6.92 -6.72
CA MET A 66 -3.45 -5.70 -6.47
C MET A 66 -4.34 -4.47 -6.41
N GLY A 67 -5.34 -4.38 -7.29
CA GLY A 67 -6.28 -3.26 -7.34
C GLY A 67 -7.19 -3.28 -6.12
N GLY A 68 -7.73 -4.44 -5.75
CA GLY A 68 -8.53 -4.63 -4.54
C GLY A 68 -7.73 -4.31 -3.27
N ALA A 69 -6.49 -4.77 -3.17
CA ALA A 69 -5.61 -4.45 -2.05
C ALA A 69 -5.29 -2.95 -1.98
N THR A 70 -5.09 -2.30 -3.14
CA THR A 70 -4.86 -0.85 -3.21
C THR A 70 -6.07 -0.09 -2.69
N LEU A 71 -7.26 -0.38 -3.24
CA LEU A 71 -8.52 0.23 -2.81
C LEU A 71 -8.79 -0.01 -1.32
N LEU A 72 -8.49 -1.22 -0.83
CA LEU A 72 -8.63 -1.54 0.58
C LEU A 72 -7.67 -0.71 1.44
N CYS A 73 -6.41 -0.55 1.04
CA CYS A 73 -5.46 0.27 1.81
C CYS A 73 -5.91 1.73 1.91
N PHE A 74 -6.24 2.35 0.78
CA PHE A 74 -6.72 3.73 0.77
C PHE A 74 -8.08 3.88 1.46
N GLY A 75 -8.98 2.90 1.31
CA GLY A 75 -10.25 2.85 2.03
C GLY A 75 -10.06 2.81 3.53
N LEU A 76 -9.12 1.99 4.04
CA LEU A 76 -8.77 1.96 5.46
C LEU A 76 -8.17 3.29 5.93
N ILE A 77 -7.28 3.91 5.17
CA ILE A 77 -6.72 5.24 5.54
C ILE A 77 -7.83 6.28 5.64
N HIS A 78 -8.74 6.33 4.66
CA HIS A 78 -9.88 7.24 4.69
C HIS A 78 -10.83 6.93 5.84
N MET A 79 -11.07 5.66 6.13
CA MET A 79 -11.91 5.24 7.26
C MET A 79 -11.27 5.63 8.60
N SER A 80 -9.96 5.45 8.76
CA SER A 80 -9.21 5.93 9.94
C SER A 80 -9.29 7.44 10.09
N LYS A 81 -9.28 8.19 8.98
CA LYS A 81 -9.51 9.65 8.99
C LYS A 81 -10.95 9.99 9.44
N LEU A 82 -11.96 9.30 8.91
CA LEU A 82 -13.37 9.52 9.28
C LEU A 82 -13.68 9.18 10.74
N LEU A 83 -13.02 8.14 11.27
CA LEU A 83 -13.18 7.70 12.67
C LEU A 83 -12.37 8.54 13.66
N GLY A 84 -11.57 9.51 13.19
CA GLY A 84 -10.70 10.32 14.03
C GLY A 84 -9.51 9.53 14.63
N TRP A 85 -9.17 8.38 14.07
CA TRP A 85 -7.95 7.63 14.45
C TRP A 85 -6.69 8.22 13.81
N ALA A 86 -6.86 9.11 12.84
CA ALA A 86 -5.81 9.77 12.10
C ALA A 86 -5.86 11.29 12.27
N THR A 87 -5.93 11.77 13.52
CA THR A 87 -5.98 13.23 13.85
C THR A 87 -4.79 14.02 13.30
N GLU A 88 -3.70 13.34 13.00
CA GLU A 88 -2.46 13.90 12.43
C GLU A 88 -2.62 14.30 10.94
N LEU A 89 -3.63 13.78 10.24
CA LEU A 89 -3.86 14.09 8.83
C LEU A 89 -4.62 15.42 8.67
N PRO A 90 -4.20 16.30 7.72
CA PRO A 90 -4.92 17.54 7.46
C PRO A 90 -6.36 17.27 7.04
N ALA A 91 -7.27 18.16 7.47
CA ALA A 91 -8.72 18.10 7.19
C ALA A 91 -9.03 18.04 5.69
#